data_AF-A0A174WHJ7-F1
#
_entry.id   AF-A0A174WHJ7-F1
#
_cell.length_a   1.000
_cell.length_b   1.000
_cell.length_c   1.000
_cell.angle_alpha   90.00
_cell.angle_beta   90.00
_cell.angle_gamma   90.00
#
_symmetry.space_group_name_H-M   'P 1'
#
loop_
_entity.id
_entity.type
_entity.pdbx_description
1 polymer ?
#
loop_
_entity_poly.entity_id
_entity_poly.type
_entity_poly.pdbx_seq_one_letter_code
_entity_poly.pdbx_strand_id
1 'polypeptide(L)' 'MLQYVNGFSCAMDSEKDELIIKLLQRSPDFTDDNDGVIMDEVATIVMGKVTAQRLLEGLKEMLEDEVV' A
#
# COMPACT_ATOMS: atom_id res chain seq x y z
N MET A 1 -15.72 -8.54 11.59
CA MET A 1 -14.86 -9.13 10.54
C MET A 1 -13.42 -8.78 10.91
N LEU A 2 -12.49 -9.72 10.86
CA LEU A 2 -11.08 -9.45 11.17
C LEU A 2 -10.51 -8.59 10.03
N GLN A 3 -9.89 -7.45 10.34
CA GLN A 3 -9.21 -6.62 9.34
C GLN A 3 -7.77 -7.11 9.18
N TYR A 4 -7.34 -7.34 7.95
CA TYR A 4 -5.97 -7.69 7.60
C TYR A 4 -5.58 -7.07 6.27
N VAL A 5 -4.28 -6.82 6.07
CA VAL A 5 -3.76 -6.24 4.84
C VAL A 5 -3.21 -7.35 3.95
N ASN A 6 -3.72 -7.46 2.73
CA ASN A 6 -3.21 -8.38 1.71
C ASN A 6 -3.05 -7.70 0.33
N GLY A 7 -3.18 -6.37 0.29
CA GLY A 7 -2.92 -5.59 -0.90
C GLY A 7 -2.53 -4.16 -0.54
N PHE A 8 -2.00 -3.45 -1.51
CA PHE A 8 -1.78 -2.01 -1.42
C PHE A 8 -1.99 -1.35 -2.77
N SER A 9 -2.21 -0.03 -2.77
CA SER A 9 -2.08 0.84 -3.93
C SER A 9 -1.26 2.07 -3.57
N CYS A 10 -0.64 2.68 -4.57
CA CYS A 10 0.26 3.80 -4.39
C CYS A 10 -0.04 4.88 -5.43
N ALA A 11 -0.05 6.14 -5.01
CA ALA A 11 -0.27 7.30 -5.86
C ALA A 11 0.61 8.47 -5.41
N MET A 12 0.91 9.38 -6.33
CA MET A 12 1.60 10.64 -6.05
C MET A 12 0.62 11.80 -6.22
N ASP A 13 0.50 12.65 -5.20
CA ASP A 13 -0.13 13.97 -5.30
C ASP A 13 0.95 14.96 -5.75
N SER A 14 0.90 15.35 -7.03
CA SER A 14 1.87 16.26 -7.63
C SER A 14 1.72 17.71 -7.20
N GLU A 15 0.57 18.11 -6.65
CA GLU A 15 0.38 19.48 -6.16
C GLU A 15 1.02 19.66 -4.79
N LYS A 16 1.00 18.61 -3.96
CA LYS A 16 1.53 18.63 -2.60
C LYS A 16 2.90 17.96 -2.45
N ASP A 17 3.42 17.36 -3.52
CA ASP A 17 4.63 16.52 -3.48
C ASP A 17 4.52 15.41 -2.40
N GLU A 18 3.35 14.76 -2.34
CA GLU A 18 3.03 13.72 -1.36
C GLU A 18 2.87 12.33 -2.00
N LEU A 19 3.48 11.32 -1.39
CA LEU A 19 3.27 9.91 -1.69
C LEU A 19 2.14 9.37 -0.81
N ILE A 20 1.12 8.78 -1.42
CA ILE A 20 -0.02 8.18 -0.74
C ILE A 20 0.03 6.67 -0.96
N ILE A 21 0.07 5.91 0.13
CA ILE A 21 -0.03 4.44 0.11
C ILE A 21 -1.33 4.04 0.81
N LYS A 22 -2.21 3.35 0.08
CA LYS A 22 -3.41 2.75 0.65
C LYS A 22 -3.18 1.27 0.88
N LEU A 23 -3.39 0.82 2.10
CA LEU A 23 -3.38 -0.59 2.46
C LEU A 23 -4.80 -1.13 2.31
N LEU A 24 -4.92 -2.22 1.58
CA LEU A 24 -6.19 -2.78 1.13
C LEU A 24 -6.36 -4.20 1.66
N GLN A 25 -7.61 -4.53 1.95
CA GLN A 25 -8.08 -5.90 2.14
C GLN A 25 -8.86 -6.30 0.91
N ARG A 26 -8.39 -7.35 0.23
CA ARG A 26 -9.04 -8.01 -0.87
C ARG A 26 -9.72 -9.26 -0.34
N SER A 27 -11.02 -9.36 -0.51
CA SER A 27 -11.79 -10.55 -0.14
C SER A 27 -12.68 -10.98 -1.30
N PRO A 28 -12.97 -12.28 -1.46
CA PRO A 28 -13.91 -12.73 -2.47
C PRO A 28 -15.28 -12.11 -2.21
N ASP A 29 -15.93 -11.66 -3.28
CA ASP A 29 -17.33 -11.29 -3.22
C ASP A 29 -18.19 -12.56 -3.32
N PHE A 30 -18.92 -12.88 -2.25
CA PHE A 30 -19.81 -14.04 -2.22
C PHE A 30 -21.28 -13.66 -2.50
N THR A 31 -21.55 -12.39 -2.85
CA THR A 31 -22.91 -11.87 -3.04
C THR A 31 -23.38 -11.92 -4.49
N ASP A 32 -22.49 -12.18 -5.44
CA ASP A 32 -22.80 -12.28 -6.88
C ASP A 32 -22.22 -13.59 -7.46
N ASP A 33 -22.87 -14.19 -8.45
CA ASP A 33 -22.41 -15.45 -9.12
C ASP A 33 -21.15 -15.24 -9.98
N ASN A 34 -20.59 -14.02 -9.98
CA ASN A 34 -19.32 -13.68 -10.58
C ASN A 34 -18.22 -13.76 -9.52
N ASP A 35 -17.05 -14.29 -9.88
CA ASP A 35 -15.82 -14.30 -9.07
C ASP A 35 -15.28 -12.87 -8.81
N GLY A 36 -16.08 -12.06 -8.12
CA GLY A 36 -15.79 -10.68 -7.78
C GLY A 36 -14.81 -10.59 -6.62
N VAL A 37 -14.14 -9.44 -6.51
CA VAL A 37 -13.25 -9.14 -5.39
C VAL A 37 -13.71 -7.84 -4.75
N ILE A 38 -14.07 -7.91 -3.48
CA ILE A 38 -14.33 -6.74 -2.64
C ILE A 38 -12.99 -6.16 -2.19
N MET A 39 -12.86 -4.85 -2.35
CA MET A 39 -11.65 -4.09 -2.01
C MET A 39 -12.00 -3.10 -0.88
N ASP A 40 -11.57 -3.41 0.33
CA ASP A 40 -11.74 -2.54 1.49
C ASP A 40 -10.46 -1.77 1.79
N GLU A 41 -10.57 -0.48 2.08
CA GLU A 41 -9.45 0.31 2.59
C GLU A 41 -9.26 0.04 4.09
N VAL A 42 -8.07 -0.44 4.47
CA VAL A 42 -7.71 -0.72 5.86
C VAL A 42 -7.03 0.49 6.50
N ALA A 43 -6.08 1.09 5.78
CA ALA A 43 -5.34 2.25 6.26
C ALA A 43 -4.78 3.06 5.08
N THR A 44 -4.55 4.35 5.31
CA THR A 44 -3.87 5.24 4.36
C THR A 44 -2.67 5.89 5.04
N ILE A 45 -1.51 5.82 4.39
CA ILE A 45 -0.28 6.48 4.80
C ILE A 45 -0.01 7.59 3.80
N VAL A 46 0.12 8.82 4.28
CA VAL A 46 0.50 9.99 3.47
C VAL A 46 1.88 10.45 3.93
N MET A 47 2.80 10.57 2.97
CA MET A 47 4.18 10.97 3.22
C MET A 47 4.56 12.11 2.30
N GLY A 48 5.07 13.20 2.87
CA GLY A 48 5.76 14.21 2.07
C GLY A 48 7.03 13.65 1.43
N LYS A 49 7.46 14.27 0.33
CA LYS A 49 8.65 13.90 -0.46
C LYS A 49 9.86 13.45 0.34
N VAL A 50 10.28 14.21 1.36
CA VAL A 50 11.48 13.87 2.15
C VAL A 50 11.31 12.56 2.90
N THR A 51 10.16 12.34 3.53
CA THR A 51 9.86 11.09 4.25
C THR A 51 9.75 9.91 3.28
N ALA A 52 9.13 10.11 2.12
CA ALA A 52 9.03 9.09 1.08
C ALA A 52 10.40 8.70 0.50
N GLN A 53 11.30 9.66 0.30
CA GLN A 53 12.69 9.39 -0.14
C GLN A 53 13.47 8.61 0.91
N ARG A 54 13.38 8.99 2.18
CA ARG A 54 14.04 8.26 3.27
C ARG A 54 13.51 6.84 3.44
N LEU A 55 12.21 6.64 3.24
CA LEU A 55 11.64 5.29 3.24
C LEU A 55 12.26 4.45 2.11
N LEU A 56 12.39 4.99 0.90
CA LEU A 56 13.03 4.29 -0.21
C LEU A 56 14.50 3.95 0.09
N GLU A 57 15.25 4.87 0.67
CA GLU A 57 16.65 4.64 1.06
C GLU A 57 16.76 3.51 2.08
N GLY A 58 15.98 3.56 3.17
CA GLY A 58 15.97 2.51 4.18
C GLY A 58 15.54 1.15 3.63
N LEU A 59 14.55 1.11 2.73
CA LEU A 59 14.14 -0.14 2.08
C LEU A 59 15.24 -0.72 1.17
N LYS A 60 16.01 0.13 0.47
CA LYS A 60 17.14 -0.32 -0.34
C LYS A 60 18.25 -0.91 0.52
N GLU A 61 18.61 -0.25 1.61
CA GLU A 61 19.61 -0.77 2.56
C GLU A 61 19.22 -2.16 3.08
N MET A 62 17.95 -2.35 3.46
CA MET A 62 17.45 -3.64 3.94
C MET A 62 17.48 -4.74 2.88
N LEU A 63 17.21 -4.41 1.61
CA LEU A 63 17.20 -5.38 0.50
C LEU A 63 18.61 -5.70 -0.01
N GLU A 64 19.56 -4.78 0.11
CA GLU A 64 20.95 -4.98 -0.27
C GLU A 64 21.68 -5.94 0.70
N ASP A 65 21.27 -5.96 1.98
CA ASP A 65 21.79 -6.90 2.99
C ASP A 65 21.26 -8.35 2.83
N GLU A 66 20.22 -8.59 2.02
CA GLU A 66 19.70 -9.94 1.73
C GLU A 66 20.43 -10.66 0.58
N VAL A 67 21.42 -10.03 -0.06
CA VAL A 67 22.25 -10.62 -1.13
C VAL A 67 23.56 -11.16 -0.55
N VAL A 68 23.49 -12.25 0.24
CA VAL A 68 24.66 -13.06 0.65
C VAL A 68 24.37 -14.54 0.46
#